data_AF-A0A2N5DQD8-F1
#
_entry.id   AF-A0A2N5DQD8-F1
#
_cell.length_a   1.000
_cell.length_b   1.000
_cell.length_c   1.000
_cell.angle_alpha   90.00
_cell.angle_beta   90.00
_cell.angle_gamma   90.00
#
_symmetry.space_group_name_H-M   'P 1'
#
loop_
_entity.id
_entity.type
_entity.pdbx_description
1 polymer ?
#
loop_
_entity_poly.entity_id
_entity_poly.type
_entity_poly.pdbx_seq_one_letter_code
_entity_poly.pdbx_strand_id
1 'polypeptide(L)'
;MSRSIPAILLVAAGLASAGLTALPATAQQAKPAAPPLAIPPVQREPLKIAPANRPTPAAPIRFQLPKTWDDLPPSVQQSLTPMLDKAPPQSRLVVEQALEPLAARSVDQRTVIGVQVVRPAPGVTLTKTPDEKPRLGAAGEALWPAVIDGRTIYCRRQKPAAGDVYCFADKDDDGRFETLTRAYADSLRPGSVFQITEPGRPEKLLAPAPYTKSGATAPFTELLGLRYGGPVQGRISPDGKLRNGVVEFQVVAGASRDALFDGDAQIVEIEDGKGELILGAYRIEISDVTIDGPATVRLISGMAPGETMLSPPLGKEDVVRMLRERLGATD
;
A
#
# COMPACT_ATOMS: atom_id res chain seq x y z
N MET A 1 -19.39 5.80 -15.09
CA MET A 1 -18.77 5.41 -16.39
C MET A 1 -17.55 4.56 -16.07
N SER A 2 -17.32 3.45 -16.78
CA SER A 2 -16.23 2.51 -16.46
C SER A 2 -15.08 2.60 -17.47
N ARG A 3 -13.83 2.53 -16.98
CA ARG A 3 -12.61 2.26 -17.75
C ARG A 3 -11.60 1.49 -16.90
N SER A 4 -11.22 0.29 -17.35
CA SER A 4 -10.31 -0.62 -16.66
C SER A 4 -8.96 -0.71 -17.38
N ILE A 5 -7.85 -0.82 -16.64
CA ILE A 5 -6.54 -1.33 -17.10
C ILE A 5 -5.80 -1.92 -15.87
N PRO A 6 -4.83 -2.84 -16.01
CA PRO A 6 -4.98 -4.24 -16.41
C PRO A 6 -4.65 -5.22 -15.26
N ALA A 7 -4.94 -6.52 -15.46
CA ALA A 7 -4.46 -7.61 -14.60
C ALA A 7 -3.76 -8.70 -15.42
N ILE A 8 -2.61 -9.19 -14.92
CA ILE A 8 -1.80 -10.28 -15.49
C ILE A 8 -1.05 -10.93 -14.29
N LEU A 9 -0.94 -12.25 -14.09
CA LEU A 9 -1.56 -13.38 -14.80
C LEU A 9 -2.96 -13.68 -14.15
N LEU A 10 -3.48 -14.87 -13.79
CA LEU A 10 -3.13 -16.30 -13.90
C LEU A 10 -4.38 -17.10 -14.35
N VAL A 11 -4.19 -18.13 -15.19
CA VAL A 11 -5.24 -19.00 -15.76
C VAL A 11 -4.60 -20.37 -16.05
N ALA A 12 -5.12 -21.54 -15.72
CA ALA A 12 -6.30 -21.95 -14.92
C ALA A 12 -5.82 -22.95 -13.81
N ALA A 13 -6.50 -23.95 -13.25
CA ALA A 13 -7.81 -24.63 -13.43
C ALA A 13 -8.18 -25.34 -12.10
N GLY A 14 -9.37 -25.90 -11.86
CA GLY A 14 -10.59 -25.97 -12.68
C GLY A 14 -11.17 -27.40 -12.73
N LEU A 15 -12.21 -27.69 -11.94
CA LEU A 15 -13.19 -28.79 -12.11
C LEU A 15 -14.35 -28.60 -11.11
N ALA A 16 -15.48 -29.28 -11.32
CA ALA A 16 -16.76 -28.97 -10.67
C ALA A 16 -17.33 -30.13 -9.82
N SER A 17 -18.34 -29.84 -8.98
CA SER A 17 -19.40 -30.82 -8.61
C SER A 17 -20.70 -30.16 -8.11
N ALA A 18 -21.79 -30.70 -8.65
CA ALA A 18 -23.24 -30.51 -8.43
C ALA A 18 -23.80 -29.82 -7.16
N GLY A 19 -24.90 -29.08 -7.35
CA GLY A 19 -25.86 -28.64 -6.32
C GLY A 19 -27.13 -28.01 -6.94
N LEU A 20 -28.24 -28.76 -6.98
CA LEU A 20 -29.54 -28.33 -7.55
C LEU A 20 -30.17 -27.16 -6.74
N THR A 21 -31.00 -26.27 -7.31
CA THR A 21 -32.39 -26.57 -7.75
C THR A 21 -33.06 -25.49 -8.65
N ALA A 22 -34.07 -25.96 -9.41
CA ALA A 22 -35.29 -25.26 -9.88
C ALA A 22 -35.22 -23.89 -10.61
N LEU A 23 -35.42 -23.93 -11.93
CA LEU A 23 -36.04 -22.86 -12.72
C LEU A 23 -37.54 -23.14 -12.93
N PRO A 24 -38.43 -22.13 -12.90
CA PRO A 24 -39.68 -22.17 -13.66
C PRO A 24 -39.41 -21.81 -15.13
N ALA A 25 -39.99 -22.55 -16.07
CA ALA A 25 -39.77 -22.33 -17.50
C ALA A 25 -40.86 -21.47 -18.15
N THR A 26 -40.48 -20.63 -19.12
CA THR A 26 -41.36 -20.15 -20.18
C THR A 26 -40.73 -20.46 -21.53
N ALA A 27 -41.42 -21.28 -22.33
CA ALA A 27 -40.98 -21.67 -23.66
C ALA A 27 -41.83 -20.95 -24.72
N GLN A 28 -41.21 -20.31 -25.71
CA GLN A 28 -41.94 -19.80 -26.87
C GLN A 28 -41.13 -19.94 -28.18
N GLN A 29 -41.49 -21.00 -28.91
CA GLN A 29 -41.30 -21.29 -30.34
C GLN A 29 -40.07 -20.71 -31.08
N ALA A 30 -39.21 -21.64 -31.52
CA ALA A 30 -38.17 -21.36 -32.52
C ALA A 30 -38.76 -21.10 -33.92
N LYS A 31 -38.02 -20.35 -34.74
CA LYS A 31 -38.23 -20.19 -36.18
C LYS A 31 -37.05 -20.87 -36.92
N PRO A 32 -37.25 -21.56 -38.07
CA PRO A 32 -36.19 -22.37 -38.68
C PRO A 32 -34.97 -21.55 -39.13
N ALA A 33 -33.77 -22.11 -38.92
CA ALA A 33 -32.52 -21.58 -39.45
C ALA A 33 -32.28 -22.03 -40.89
N ALA A 34 -31.60 -21.20 -41.68
CA ALA A 34 -31.16 -21.55 -43.04
C ALA A 34 -29.97 -22.54 -43.01
N PRO A 35 -29.81 -23.41 -44.03
CA PRO A 35 -28.73 -24.39 -44.07
C PRO A 35 -27.35 -23.73 -44.26
N PRO A 36 -26.28 -24.27 -43.63
CA PRO A 36 -24.92 -23.75 -43.80
C PRO A 36 -24.35 -24.09 -45.19
N LEU A 37 -23.58 -23.17 -45.75
CA LEU A 37 -22.85 -23.36 -47.00
C LEU A 37 -21.70 -24.38 -46.81
N ALA A 38 -21.61 -25.35 -47.72
CA ALA A 38 -20.50 -26.30 -47.74
C ALA A 38 -19.22 -25.65 -48.30
N ILE A 39 -18.14 -25.66 -47.51
CA ILE A 39 -16.81 -25.23 -47.94
C ILE A 39 -16.04 -26.45 -48.47
N PRO A 40 -15.46 -26.41 -49.68
CA PRO A 40 -14.74 -27.55 -50.24
C PRO A 40 -13.42 -27.82 -49.49
N PRO A 41 -12.96 -29.08 -49.42
CA PRO A 41 -11.75 -29.44 -48.69
C PRO A 41 -10.49 -28.92 -49.40
N VAL A 42 -9.77 -28.00 -48.75
CA VAL A 42 -8.44 -27.56 -49.19
C VAL A 42 -7.43 -28.68 -48.90
N GLN A 43 -6.92 -29.33 -49.94
CA GLN A 43 -5.73 -30.16 -49.82
C GLN A 43 -4.55 -29.29 -49.37
N ARG A 44 -3.91 -29.66 -48.27
CA ARG A 44 -2.67 -29.04 -47.79
C ARG A 44 -1.52 -29.97 -48.08
N GLU A 45 -0.55 -29.52 -48.86
CA GLU A 45 0.75 -30.18 -48.92
C GLU A 45 1.42 -30.17 -47.53
N PRO A 46 2.19 -31.21 -47.17
CA PRO A 46 2.91 -31.23 -45.91
C PRO A 46 4.04 -30.19 -45.93
N LEU A 47 3.94 -29.20 -45.04
CA LEU A 47 5.00 -28.22 -44.78
C LEU A 47 6.31 -28.95 -44.45
N LYS A 48 7.36 -28.73 -45.27
CA LYS A 48 8.72 -29.18 -44.96
C LYS A 48 9.26 -28.37 -43.78
N ILE A 49 9.07 -28.89 -42.58
CA ILE A 49 9.66 -28.35 -41.35
C ILE A 49 11.18 -28.50 -41.46
N ALA A 50 11.90 -27.39 -41.55
CA ALA A 50 13.35 -27.39 -41.42
C ALA A 50 13.76 -27.92 -40.03
N PRO A 51 14.84 -28.70 -39.89
CA PRO A 51 15.21 -29.30 -38.62
C PRO A 51 15.43 -28.20 -37.57
N ALA A 52 14.71 -28.29 -36.45
CA ALA A 52 14.77 -27.30 -35.40
C ALA A 52 16.20 -27.24 -34.83
N ASN A 53 16.82 -26.05 -34.89
CA ASN A 53 18.00 -25.76 -34.09
C ASN A 53 17.64 -26.05 -32.63
N ARG A 54 18.29 -27.04 -32.01
CA ARG A 54 18.13 -27.31 -30.58
C ARG A 54 18.49 -26.01 -29.84
N PRO A 55 17.62 -25.46 -28.99
CA PRO A 55 18.05 -24.41 -28.08
C PRO A 55 19.16 -24.99 -27.22
N THR A 56 20.33 -24.35 -27.25
CA THR A 56 21.41 -24.64 -26.31
C THR A 56 20.83 -24.60 -24.90
N PRO A 57 21.09 -25.59 -24.03
CA PRO A 57 20.60 -25.53 -22.65
C PRO A 57 21.13 -24.24 -22.03
N ALA A 58 20.21 -23.35 -21.64
CA ALA A 58 20.56 -22.11 -20.98
C ALA A 58 21.40 -22.46 -19.74
N ALA A 59 22.56 -21.82 -19.60
CA ALA A 59 23.41 -22.04 -18.45
C ALA A 59 22.58 -21.82 -17.17
N PRO A 60 22.65 -22.71 -16.16
CA PRO A 60 21.85 -22.57 -14.96
C PRO A 60 22.19 -21.21 -14.33
N ILE A 61 21.18 -20.34 -14.23
CA ILE A 61 21.34 -19.02 -13.61
C ILE A 61 21.64 -19.27 -12.14
N ARG A 62 22.93 -19.29 -11.81
CA ARG A 62 23.41 -19.16 -10.45
C ARG A 62 23.07 -17.74 -10.02
N PHE A 63 21.87 -17.57 -9.46
CA PHE A 63 21.51 -16.38 -8.69
C PHE A 63 22.49 -16.31 -7.52
N GLN A 64 23.61 -15.62 -7.72
CA GLN A 64 24.46 -15.18 -6.64
C GLN A 64 23.64 -14.19 -5.83
N LEU A 65 23.53 -14.47 -4.54
CA LEU A 65 22.76 -13.66 -3.60
C LEU A 65 23.31 -12.23 -3.59
N PRO A 66 22.55 -11.22 -4.07
CA PRO A 66 23.07 -9.86 -4.27
C PRO A 66 23.47 -9.27 -2.92
N LYS A 67 24.66 -8.68 -2.82
CA LYS A 67 25.14 -8.00 -1.60
C LYS A 67 24.89 -6.50 -1.66
N THR A 68 24.84 -5.97 -2.88
CA THR A 68 24.69 -4.57 -3.22
C THR A 68 23.70 -4.42 -4.37
N TRP A 69 23.27 -3.18 -4.64
CA TRP A 69 22.37 -2.90 -5.76
C TRP A 69 23.00 -3.25 -7.11
N ASP A 70 24.30 -3.04 -7.26
CA ASP A 70 25.00 -3.21 -8.53
C ASP A 70 25.23 -4.69 -8.88
N ASP A 71 25.08 -5.61 -7.91
CA ASP A 71 25.02 -7.07 -8.14
C ASP A 71 23.70 -7.52 -8.83
N LEU A 72 22.66 -6.69 -8.81
CA LEU A 72 21.36 -7.03 -9.42
C LEU A 72 21.44 -7.01 -10.96
N PRO A 73 20.80 -7.96 -11.67
CA PRO A 73 20.74 -7.93 -13.14
C PRO A 73 20.20 -6.58 -13.66
N PRO A 74 20.74 -6.01 -14.74
CA PRO A 74 20.32 -4.68 -15.23
C PRO A 74 18.82 -4.55 -15.53
N SER A 75 18.14 -5.64 -15.91
CA SER A 75 16.69 -5.68 -16.08
C SER A 75 15.92 -5.54 -14.76
N VAL A 76 16.43 -6.14 -13.67
CA VAL A 76 15.87 -5.99 -12.31
C VAL A 76 16.10 -4.57 -11.81
N GLN A 77 17.32 -4.03 -11.99
CA GLN A 77 17.61 -2.64 -11.65
C GLN A 77 16.68 -1.67 -12.40
N GLN A 78 16.51 -1.83 -13.72
CA GLN A 78 15.60 -1.01 -14.53
C GLN A 78 14.13 -1.14 -14.12
N SER A 79 13.69 -2.33 -13.68
CA SER A 79 12.33 -2.55 -13.20
C SER A 79 12.05 -1.92 -11.84
N LEU A 80 13.05 -1.81 -10.97
CA LEU A 80 12.89 -1.34 -9.58
C LEU A 80 13.32 0.13 -9.38
N THR A 81 14.17 0.68 -10.25
CA THR A 81 14.56 2.10 -10.23
C THR A 81 13.36 3.07 -10.19
N PRO A 82 12.22 2.83 -10.89
CA PRO A 82 11.05 3.70 -10.80
C PRO A 82 10.37 3.75 -9.42
N MET A 83 10.70 2.83 -8.50
CA MET A 83 10.18 2.76 -7.13
C MET A 83 11.16 3.30 -6.07
N LEU A 84 12.45 3.39 -6.40
CA LEU A 84 13.47 3.92 -5.49
C LEU A 84 13.18 5.38 -5.10
N ASP A 85 13.52 5.73 -3.86
CA ASP A 85 13.43 7.07 -3.29
C ASP A 85 12.03 7.72 -3.29
N LYS A 86 10.99 6.97 -3.71
CA LYS A 86 9.59 7.40 -3.75
C LYS A 86 8.82 6.81 -2.58
N ALA A 87 8.62 7.63 -1.55
CA ALA A 87 7.57 7.39 -0.58
C ALA A 87 6.18 7.57 -1.24
N PRO A 88 5.16 6.77 -0.89
CA PRO A 88 3.78 7.11 -1.20
C PRO A 88 3.39 8.42 -0.48
N PRO A 89 2.36 9.15 -0.98
CA PRO A 89 1.88 10.37 -0.33
C PRO A 89 1.53 10.10 1.13
N GLN A 90 2.19 10.82 2.05
CA GLN A 90 1.97 10.66 3.50
C GLN A 90 2.47 11.86 4.28
N SER A 91 2.06 11.97 5.55
CA SER A 91 2.54 13.03 6.44
C SER A 91 3.67 12.53 7.33
N ARG A 92 4.72 13.34 7.47
CA ARG A 92 5.76 13.07 8.46
C ARG A 92 5.16 13.16 9.86
N LEU A 93 5.54 12.23 10.73
CA LEU A 93 4.96 12.09 12.04
C LEU A 93 6.05 12.03 13.11
N VAL A 94 5.73 12.47 14.32
CA VAL A 94 6.51 12.16 15.52
C VAL A 94 5.77 11.08 16.32
N VAL A 95 6.48 10.00 16.59
CA VAL A 95 6.05 8.92 17.51
C VAL A 95 6.42 9.32 18.93
N GLU A 96 5.45 9.30 19.85
CA GLU A 96 5.74 9.61 21.26
C GLU A 96 6.47 8.47 21.97
N GLN A 97 6.07 7.23 21.71
CA GLN A 97 6.51 6.04 22.44
C GLN A 97 6.58 4.83 21.50
N ALA A 98 7.58 3.96 21.72
CA ALA A 98 7.72 2.70 20.99
C ALA A 98 6.56 1.75 21.29
N LEU A 99 6.37 0.74 20.43
CA LEU A 99 5.69 -0.49 20.86
C LEU A 99 6.74 -1.46 21.41
N GLU A 100 6.53 -1.91 22.63
CA GLU A 100 7.24 -3.07 23.18
C GLU A 100 6.92 -4.31 22.34
N PRO A 101 7.91 -5.16 22.02
CA PRO A 101 7.67 -6.44 21.36
C PRO A 101 6.71 -7.31 22.17
N LEU A 102 5.69 -7.85 21.51
CA LEU A 102 4.70 -8.71 22.15
C LEU A 102 5.03 -10.18 21.87
N ALA A 103 5.07 -10.99 22.94
CA ALA A 103 5.15 -12.44 22.83
C ALA A 103 4.01 -13.01 21.97
N ALA A 104 4.25 -14.16 21.34
CA ALA A 104 3.29 -14.83 20.48
C ALA A 104 1.99 -15.13 21.26
N ARG A 105 0.86 -14.62 20.75
CA ARG A 105 -0.47 -14.78 21.37
C ARG A 105 -1.52 -15.11 20.33
N SER A 106 -2.53 -15.88 20.70
CA SER A 106 -3.73 -16.04 19.88
C SER A 106 -4.47 -14.70 19.79
N VAL A 107 -4.98 -14.38 18.60
CA VAL A 107 -5.83 -13.21 18.32
C VAL A 107 -6.97 -13.60 17.40
N ASP A 108 -8.16 -13.04 17.64
CA ASP A 108 -9.33 -13.21 16.78
C ASP A 108 -9.32 -12.18 15.64
N GLN A 109 -10.16 -12.39 14.61
CA GLN A 109 -10.37 -11.39 13.56
C GLN A 109 -10.73 -10.01 14.14
N ARG A 110 -10.26 -8.95 13.49
CA ARG A 110 -10.40 -7.54 13.90
C ARG A 110 -9.72 -7.16 15.21
N THR A 111 -8.89 -8.04 15.79
CA THR A 111 -8.05 -7.68 16.95
C THR A 111 -7.02 -6.62 16.55
N VAL A 112 -6.98 -5.52 17.31
CA VAL A 112 -5.88 -4.54 17.24
C VAL A 112 -4.63 -5.14 17.90
N ILE A 113 -3.54 -5.22 17.15
CA ILE A 113 -2.30 -5.86 17.59
C ILE A 113 -1.47 -4.91 18.44
N GLY A 114 -1.33 -3.66 17.99
CA GLY A 114 -0.64 -2.57 18.68
C GLY A 114 -1.01 -1.22 18.07
N VAL A 115 -0.92 -0.15 18.88
CA VAL A 115 -1.17 1.25 18.49
C VAL A 115 -0.19 2.18 19.20
N GLN A 116 0.27 3.20 18.48
CA GLN A 116 1.20 4.23 18.96
C GLN A 116 0.52 5.59 18.92
N VAL A 117 0.84 6.45 19.89
CA VAL A 117 0.43 7.86 19.86
C VAL A 117 1.37 8.59 18.90
N VAL A 118 0.79 9.24 17.89
CA VAL A 118 1.52 9.98 16.87
C VAL A 118 1.00 11.41 16.74
N ARG A 119 1.90 12.33 16.40
CA ARG A 119 1.61 13.74 16.09
C ARG A 119 2.20 14.09 14.73
N PRO A 120 1.76 15.18 14.08
CA PRO A 120 2.49 15.72 12.92
C PRO A 120 3.91 16.13 13.34
N ALA A 121 4.88 15.98 12.44
CA ALA A 121 6.25 16.41 12.72
C ALA A 121 6.38 17.95 12.79
N PRO A 122 7.44 18.49 13.45
CA PRO A 122 7.74 19.93 13.46
C PRO A 122 7.85 20.49 12.05
N GLY A 123 7.18 21.62 11.79
CA GLY A 123 7.08 22.18 10.45
C GLY A 123 7.40 23.68 10.40
N VAL A 124 6.49 24.41 9.76
CA VAL A 124 6.67 25.82 9.39
C VAL A 124 5.49 26.66 9.86
N THR A 125 5.67 27.97 9.92
CA THR A 125 4.61 28.92 10.26
C THR A 125 4.35 29.86 9.09
N LEU A 126 3.08 30.05 8.72
CA LEU A 126 2.68 31.04 7.70
C LEU A 126 2.96 32.46 8.19
N THR A 127 3.69 33.26 7.40
CA THR A 127 3.97 34.67 7.70
C THR A 127 2.86 35.59 7.17
N LYS A 128 2.15 35.20 6.10
CA LYS A 128 0.93 35.86 5.61
C LYS A 128 -0.11 34.80 5.18
N THR A 129 -1.39 35.12 5.33
CA THR A 129 -2.50 34.36 4.74
C THR A 129 -2.35 34.22 3.21
N PRO A 130 -2.26 32.99 2.65
CA PRO A 130 -2.17 32.76 1.21
C PRO A 130 -3.41 33.30 0.47
N ASP A 131 -3.18 33.97 -0.66
CA ASP A 131 -4.19 34.63 -1.50
C ASP A 131 -5.18 35.56 -0.75
N GLU A 132 -4.88 35.97 0.48
CA GLU A 132 -5.79 36.69 1.38
C GLU A 132 -7.12 35.93 1.66
N LYS A 133 -7.12 34.60 1.46
CA LYS A 133 -8.25 33.69 1.69
C LYS A 133 -8.12 33.00 3.07
N PRO A 134 -8.95 33.31 4.08
CA PRO A 134 -8.81 32.71 5.43
C PRO A 134 -8.89 31.17 5.47
N ARG A 135 -9.54 30.53 4.48
CA ARG A 135 -9.54 29.07 4.34
C ARG A 135 -8.17 28.45 4.02
N LEU A 136 -7.21 29.25 3.55
CA LEU A 136 -5.85 28.80 3.22
C LEU A 136 -4.86 28.94 4.39
N GLY A 137 -5.19 29.74 5.40
CA GLY A 137 -4.45 29.80 6.68
C GLY A 137 -4.37 31.21 7.26
N ALA A 138 -4.25 31.30 8.59
CA ALA A 138 -3.93 32.56 9.25
C ALA A 138 -2.41 32.82 9.25
N ALA A 139 -1.99 34.08 9.32
CA ALA A 139 -0.63 34.38 9.72
C ALA A 139 -0.42 33.90 11.17
N GLY A 140 0.73 33.27 11.44
CA GLY A 140 1.01 32.58 12.71
C GLY A 140 0.50 31.13 12.76
N GLU A 141 -0.22 30.64 11.75
CA GLU A 141 -0.67 29.24 11.73
C GLU A 141 0.45 28.27 11.36
N ALA A 142 0.52 27.13 12.07
CA ALA A 142 1.49 26.07 11.84
C ALA A 142 1.04 25.12 10.72
N LEU A 143 1.96 24.78 9.82
CA LEU A 143 1.79 23.77 8.78
C LEU A 143 2.72 22.58 9.07
N TRP A 144 2.21 21.35 9.00
CA TRP A 144 3.02 20.15 9.21
C TRP A 144 3.67 19.67 7.89
N PRO A 145 4.85 19.04 7.92
CA PRO A 145 5.48 18.53 6.71
C PRO A 145 4.88 17.18 6.26
N ALA A 146 4.67 17.05 4.97
CA ALA A 146 4.28 15.83 4.26
C ALA A 146 5.24 15.56 3.11
N VAL A 147 5.26 14.33 2.59
CA VAL A 147 6.02 13.94 1.41
C VAL A 147 5.05 13.53 0.31
N ILE A 148 5.14 14.20 -0.85
CA ILE A 148 4.36 13.88 -2.06
C ILE A 148 5.30 14.04 -3.27
N ASP A 149 5.27 13.08 -4.20
CA ASP A 149 6.15 13.01 -5.38
C ASP A 149 7.66 13.18 -5.04
N GLY A 150 8.07 12.64 -3.89
CA GLY A 150 9.43 12.74 -3.36
C GLY A 150 9.82 14.12 -2.80
N ARG A 151 8.91 15.10 -2.81
CA ARG A 151 9.14 16.46 -2.30
C ARG A 151 8.53 16.65 -0.92
N THR A 152 9.20 17.42 -0.06
CA THR A 152 8.56 17.92 1.18
C THR A 152 7.61 19.05 0.82
N ILE A 153 6.37 18.97 1.30
CA ILE A 153 5.35 20.02 1.20
C ILE A 153 4.75 20.27 2.58
N TYR A 154 4.09 21.41 2.78
CA TYR A 154 3.61 21.83 4.11
C TYR A 154 2.10 22.00 4.14
N CYS A 155 1.43 21.26 5.01
CA CYS A 155 -0.03 21.09 5.00
C CYS A 155 -0.70 21.68 6.24
N ARG A 156 -1.92 22.19 6.07
CA ARG A 156 -2.90 22.45 7.14
C ARG A 156 -4.21 21.71 6.87
N ARG A 157 -5.03 21.57 7.91
CA ARG A 157 -6.46 21.22 7.78
C ARG A 157 -7.32 22.44 8.13
N GLN A 158 -8.43 22.66 7.43
CA GLN A 158 -9.26 23.84 7.70
C GLN A 158 -9.95 23.81 9.08
N LYS A 159 -10.29 22.62 9.60
CA LYS A 159 -10.74 22.39 10.98
C LYS A 159 -10.17 21.04 11.47
N PRO A 160 -9.85 20.86 12.76
CA PRO A 160 -9.19 19.64 13.26
C PRO A 160 -9.86 18.33 12.85
N ALA A 161 -11.19 18.25 12.97
CA ALA A 161 -11.97 17.03 12.72
C ALA A 161 -12.77 17.03 11.39
N ALA A 162 -12.67 18.08 10.56
CA ALA A 162 -13.51 18.20 9.37
C ALA A 162 -12.96 19.15 8.30
N GLY A 163 -13.30 18.87 7.04
CA GLY A 163 -12.95 19.71 5.90
C GLY A 163 -11.58 19.40 5.29
N ASP A 164 -11.26 20.15 4.23
CA ASP A 164 -10.13 19.91 3.35
C ASP A 164 -8.77 20.06 4.04
N VAL A 165 -7.77 19.41 3.45
CA VAL A 165 -6.36 19.66 3.69
C VAL A 165 -5.80 20.52 2.57
N TYR A 166 -5.13 21.61 2.94
CA TYR A 166 -4.48 22.54 2.03
C TYR A 166 -2.97 22.39 2.21
N CYS A 167 -2.30 21.83 1.20
CA CYS A 167 -0.87 21.59 1.19
C CYS A 167 -0.18 22.57 0.25
N PHE A 168 0.91 23.16 0.71
CA PHE A 168 1.65 24.19 0.00
C PHE A 168 3.04 23.67 -0.34
N ALA A 169 3.47 23.89 -1.58
CA ALA A 169 4.83 23.59 -2.01
C ALA A 169 5.59 24.89 -2.28
N ASP A 170 6.80 24.94 -1.73
CA ASP A 170 7.90 25.78 -2.16
C ASP A 170 8.71 24.93 -3.17
N LYS A 171 9.17 25.52 -4.27
CA LYS A 171 9.79 24.79 -5.40
C LYS A 171 11.29 25.02 -5.53
N ASP A 172 11.82 26.09 -4.96
CA ASP A 172 13.22 26.50 -5.00
C ASP A 172 13.85 26.79 -3.62
N ASP A 173 13.07 26.60 -2.54
CA ASP A 173 13.40 26.82 -1.12
C ASP A 173 13.68 28.30 -0.77
N ASP A 174 13.02 29.25 -1.47
CA ASP A 174 13.12 30.70 -1.23
C ASP A 174 12.38 31.16 0.05
N GLY A 175 11.60 30.28 0.68
CA GLY A 175 10.79 30.55 1.85
C GLY A 175 9.36 31.01 1.53
N ARG A 176 8.86 30.70 0.32
CA ARG A 176 7.53 31.08 -0.14
C ARG A 176 6.86 29.95 -0.92
N PHE A 177 5.59 29.75 -0.63
CA PHE A 177 4.75 28.86 -1.41
C PHE A 177 4.21 29.57 -2.63
N GLU A 178 4.37 29.01 -3.81
CA GLU A 178 3.74 29.49 -5.05
C GLU A 178 2.77 28.46 -5.65
N THR A 179 2.67 27.29 -5.02
CA THR A 179 1.82 26.17 -5.41
C THR A 179 0.95 25.71 -4.24
N LEU A 180 -0.34 25.45 -4.50
CA LEU A 180 -1.31 24.90 -3.55
C LEU A 180 -1.92 23.62 -4.10
N THR A 181 -1.93 22.55 -3.30
CA THR A 181 -2.67 21.32 -3.55
C THR A 181 -3.78 21.18 -2.51
N ARG A 182 -5.04 21.06 -2.96
CA ARG A 182 -6.18 20.75 -2.09
C ARG A 182 -6.40 19.24 -2.05
N ALA A 183 -6.01 18.59 -0.96
CA ALA A 183 -6.46 17.24 -0.65
C ALA A 183 -7.87 17.30 -0.03
N TYR A 184 -8.79 16.46 -0.52
CA TYR A 184 -10.15 16.39 0.00
C TYR A 184 -10.20 15.54 1.28
N ALA A 185 -11.35 15.46 1.95
CA ALA A 185 -11.46 14.78 3.24
C ALA A 185 -11.32 13.24 3.14
N ASP A 186 -11.60 12.69 1.96
CA ASP A 186 -11.39 11.31 1.52
C ASP A 186 -9.95 11.03 1.01
N SER A 187 -9.16 12.08 0.77
CA SER A 187 -7.73 11.98 0.42
C SER A 187 -6.80 11.82 1.65
N LEU A 188 -7.39 11.62 2.83
CA LEU A 188 -6.72 11.27 4.08
C LEU A 188 -6.95 9.77 4.37
N ARG A 189 -6.01 9.15 5.10
CA ARG A 189 -6.21 7.83 5.71
C ARG A 189 -7.48 7.83 6.58
N PRO A 190 -8.39 6.85 6.44
CA PRO A 190 -9.59 6.76 7.28
C PRO A 190 -9.27 6.90 8.77
N GLY A 191 -10.04 7.75 9.46
CA GLY A 191 -9.87 8.05 10.89
C GLY A 191 -8.73 9.00 11.26
N SER A 192 -7.77 9.23 10.35
CA SER A 192 -6.69 10.19 10.59
C SER A 192 -7.16 11.64 10.47
N VAL A 193 -6.49 12.54 11.19
CA VAL A 193 -6.66 14.00 11.04
C VAL A 193 -5.54 14.66 10.24
N PHE A 194 -4.44 13.96 9.95
CA PHE A 194 -3.30 14.53 9.23
C PHE A 194 -2.57 13.60 8.24
N GLN A 195 -2.75 12.28 8.29
CA GLN A 195 -2.10 11.36 7.34
C GLN A 195 -2.78 11.39 5.97
N ILE A 196 -2.10 12.00 5.01
CA ILE A 196 -2.50 12.03 3.59
C ILE A 196 -2.30 10.63 2.99
N THR A 197 -3.14 10.28 2.02
CA THR A 197 -2.98 9.09 1.16
C THR A 197 -2.97 9.46 -0.33
N GLU A 198 -3.70 10.53 -0.71
CA GLU A 198 -3.73 11.03 -2.08
C GLU A 198 -3.52 12.56 -2.15
N PRO A 199 -2.69 13.07 -3.08
CA PRO A 199 -2.70 14.49 -3.42
C PRO A 199 -3.92 14.83 -4.28
N GLY A 200 -4.51 16.00 -4.04
CA GLY A 200 -5.29 16.66 -5.08
C GLY A 200 -4.42 17.16 -6.23
N ARG A 201 -5.02 17.90 -7.17
CA ARG A 201 -4.26 18.54 -8.25
C ARG A 201 -3.55 19.80 -7.73
N PRO A 202 -2.31 20.08 -8.17
CA PRO A 202 -1.62 21.33 -7.86
C PRO A 202 -2.22 22.50 -8.67
N GLU A 203 -2.62 23.53 -7.94
CA GLU A 203 -3.05 24.84 -8.42
C GLU A 203 -1.92 25.87 -8.16
N LYS A 204 -1.87 26.95 -8.94
CA LYS A 204 -0.95 28.07 -8.67
C LYS A 204 -1.61 29.06 -7.71
N LEU A 205 -0.87 29.52 -6.70
CA LEU A 205 -1.31 30.66 -5.88
C LEU A 205 -1.35 31.96 -6.70
N LEU A 206 -2.22 32.90 -6.31
CA LEU A 206 -2.35 34.20 -6.96
C LEU A 206 -1.12 35.08 -6.69
N ALA A 207 -0.53 34.95 -5.49
CA ALA A 207 0.75 35.54 -5.12
C ALA A 207 1.52 34.58 -4.21
N PRO A 208 2.88 34.55 -4.25
CA PRO A 208 3.67 33.72 -3.35
C PRO A 208 3.39 34.03 -1.87
N ALA A 209 3.17 32.99 -1.06
CA ALA A 209 2.83 33.10 0.35
C ALA A 209 4.06 32.79 1.23
N PRO A 210 4.64 33.79 1.94
CA PRO A 210 5.83 33.59 2.74
C PRO A 210 5.57 32.78 4.01
N TYR A 211 6.55 31.97 4.41
CA TYR A 211 6.57 31.20 5.65
C TYR A 211 7.90 31.35 6.41
N THR A 212 8.01 30.69 7.56
CA THR A 212 9.25 30.59 8.32
C THR A 212 9.46 29.16 8.80
N LYS A 213 10.70 28.65 8.69
CA LYS A 213 11.14 27.34 9.22
C LYS A 213 11.24 27.40 10.74
N SER A 214 10.08 27.36 11.39
CA SER A 214 9.89 27.66 12.81
C SER A 214 9.98 26.44 13.74
N GLY A 215 9.88 25.22 13.20
CA GLY A 215 9.71 24.01 14.02
C GLY A 215 8.35 23.94 14.71
N ALA A 216 7.35 24.71 14.27
CA ALA A 216 6.03 24.69 14.86
C ALA A 216 5.29 23.37 14.58
N THR A 217 4.78 22.73 15.63
CA THR A 217 4.00 21.50 15.54
C THR A 217 2.51 21.82 15.43
N ALA A 218 1.82 21.26 14.44
CA ALA A 218 0.36 21.40 14.33
C ALA A 218 -0.35 20.65 15.49
N PRO A 219 -1.46 21.19 16.04
CA PRO A 219 -2.04 20.74 17.31
C PRO A 219 -2.91 19.47 17.17
N PHE A 220 -2.34 18.41 16.58
CA PHE A 220 -3.01 17.13 16.36
C PHE A 220 -2.30 15.99 17.08
N THR A 221 -3.08 14.99 17.47
CA THR A 221 -2.61 13.76 18.11
C THR A 221 -3.63 12.67 17.78
N GLU A 222 -3.16 11.53 17.30
CA GLU A 222 -4.00 10.38 16.98
C GLU A 222 -3.28 9.08 17.36
N LEU A 223 -4.04 7.98 17.40
CA LEU A 223 -3.49 6.64 17.42
C LEU A 223 -3.26 6.17 15.98
N LEU A 224 -2.11 5.54 15.74
CA LEU A 224 -1.79 4.84 14.49
C LEU A 224 -1.30 3.43 14.83
N GLY A 225 -1.73 2.42 14.09
CA GLY A 225 -1.34 1.03 14.37
C GLY A 225 -1.90 0.00 13.40
N LEU A 226 -1.94 -1.25 13.84
CA LEU A 226 -2.30 -2.40 13.00
C LEU A 226 -3.42 -3.24 13.63
N ARG A 227 -4.40 -3.58 12.80
CA ARG A 227 -5.50 -4.52 13.08
C ARG A 227 -5.31 -5.77 12.23
N TYR A 228 -5.49 -6.95 12.82
CA TYR A 228 -5.53 -8.21 12.05
C TYR A 228 -6.93 -8.36 11.44
N GLY A 229 -7.03 -8.48 10.11
CA GLY A 229 -8.30 -8.61 9.39
C GLY A 229 -8.83 -10.04 9.44
N GLY A 230 -8.01 -11.01 9.04
CA GLY A 230 -8.36 -12.43 8.96
C GLY A 230 -7.72 -13.14 7.75
N PRO A 231 -7.96 -14.45 7.57
CA PRO A 231 -7.67 -15.14 6.32
C PRO A 231 -8.57 -14.64 5.18
N VAL A 232 -7.98 -14.39 4.01
CA VAL A 232 -8.72 -13.93 2.81
C VAL A 232 -8.87 -15.06 1.79
N GLN A 233 -7.81 -15.84 1.56
CA GLN A 233 -7.85 -17.00 0.66
C GLN A 233 -6.76 -18.02 1.02
N GLY A 234 -6.93 -19.27 0.57
CA GLY A 234 -5.83 -20.24 0.46
C GLY A 234 -6.23 -21.67 0.74
N ARG A 235 -5.21 -22.54 0.82
CA ARG A 235 -5.34 -23.97 1.10
C ARG A 235 -5.29 -24.24 2.58
N ILE A 236 -6.39 -24.80 3.09
CA ILE A 236 -6.55 -25.28 4.45
C ILE A 236 -6.13 -26.76 4.50
N SER A 237 -5.46 -27.16 5.59
CA SER A 237 -5.06 -28.55 5.86
C SER A 237 -6.07 -29.28 6.75
N PRO A 238 -5.98 -30.62 6.88
CA PRO A 238 -6.88 -31.41 7.73
C PRO A 238 -6.86 -31.06 9.24
N ASP A 239 -5.89 -30.26 9.69
CA ASP A 239 -5.79 -29.69 11.03
C ASP A 239 -6.57 -28.37 11.20
N GLY A 240 -7.36 -27.97 10.19
CA GLY A 240 -8.15 -26.73 10.19
C GLY A 240 -7.34 -25.46 9.95
N LYS A 241 -6.02 -25.58 9.70
CA LYS A 241 -5.10 -24.45 9.55
C LYS A 241 -4.82 -24.11 8.09
N LEU A 242 -4.73 -22.82 7.81
CA LEU A 242 -4.22 -22.29 6.55
C LEU A 242 -2.73 -22.63 6.43
N ARG A 243 -2.33 -23.27 5.32
CA ARG A 243 -0.91 -23.60 5.08
C ARG A 243 -0.28 -22.72 4.01
N ASN A 244 -0.92 -22.64 2.84
CA ASN A 244 -0.48 -21.75 1.76
C ASN A 244 -1.65 -20.84 1.37
N GLY A 245 -1.53 -19.53 1.52
CA GLY A 245 -2.64 -18.59 1.36
C GLY A 245 -2.26 -17.15 1.62
N VAL A 246 -3.24 -16.28 1.89
CA VAL A 246 -2.99 -14.91 2.36
C VAL A 246 -3.92 -14.53 3.51
N VAL A 247 -3.40 -13.71 4.41
CA VAL A 247 -4.15 -13.01 5.46
C VAL A 247 -4.09 -11.50 5.22
N GLU A 248 -5.07 -10.79 5.76
CA GLU A 248 -5.12 -9.34 5.76
C GLU A 248 -4.74 -8.78 7.13
N PHE A 249 -3.95 -7.71 7.13
CA PHE A 249 -3.87 -6.72 8.19
C PHE A 249 -4.37 -5.38 7.65
N GLN A 250 -4.78 -4.47 8.52
CA GLN A 250 -5.25 -3.13 8.13
C GLN A 250 -4.52 -2.08 8.97
N VAL A 251 -4.06 -1.01 8.31
CA VAL A 251 -3.51 0.16 9.00
C VAL A 251 -4.68 0.95 9.58
N VAL A 252 -4.73 1.04 10.90
CA VAL A 252 -5.81 1.74 11.62
C VAL A 252 -5.36 3.08 12.18
N ALA A 253 -6.20 4.10 12.03
CA ALA A 253 -5.98 5.44 12.59
C ALA A 253 -7.24 5.95 13.30
N GLY A 254 -7.08 6.81 14.32
CA GLY A 254 -8.21 7.37 15.05
C GLY A 254 -7.86 8.14 16.32
N ALA A 255 -8.77 8.98 16.80
CA ALA A 255 -8.55 9.81 18.00
C ALA A 255 -8.55 9.01 19.33
N SER A 256 -9.11 7.80 19.35
CA SER A 256 -9.13 6.88 20.50
C SER A 256 -9.24 5.43 20.00
N ARG A 257 -9.07 4.45 20.90
CA ARG A 257 -9.18 3.02 20.54
C ARG A 257 -10.56 2.64 20.01
N ASP A 258 -11.60 3.26 20.56
CA ASP A 258 -13.01 3.02 20.16
C ASP A 258 -13.39 3.77 18.87
N ALA A 259 -12.54 4.69 18.41
CA ALA A 259 -12.69 5.49 17.20
C ALA A 259 -11.60 5.17 16.14
N LEU A 260 -11.09 3.93 16.14
CA LEU A 260 -10.14 3.43 15.14
C LEU A 260 -10.85 2.98 13.87
N PHE A 261 -10.59 3.68 12.77
CA PHE A 261 -11.08 3.37 11.43
C PHE A 261 -10.09 2.49 10.67
N ASP A 262 -10.62 1.70 9.75
CA ASP A 262 -9.86 0.80 8.89
C ASP A 262 -9.41 1.51 7.61
N GLY A 263 -8.09 1.58 7.41
CA GLY A 263 -7.44 2.07 6.20
C GLY A 263 -6.87 0.95 5.33
N ASP A 264 -5.82 1.26 4.58
CA ASP A 264 -5.24 0.36 3.57
C ASP A 264 -4.97 -1.07 4.08
N ALA A 265 -5.56 -2.04 3.38
CA ALA A 265 -5.29 -3.46 3.57
C ALA A 265 -3.84 -3.81 3.17
N GLN A 266 -3.15 -4.50 4.07
CA GLN A 266 -1.82 -5.08 3.89
C GLN A 266 -1.99 -6.59 3.78
N ILE A 267 -1.69 -7.13 2.60
CA ILE A 267 -1.82 -8.57 2.33
C ILE A 267 -0.50 -9.26 2.68
N VAL A 268 -0.58 -10.27 3.53
CA VAL A 268 0.57 -11.09 3.97
C VAL A 268 0.43 -12.48 3.38
N GLU A 269 1.43 -12.90 2.61
CA GLU A 269 1.54 -14.27 2.11
C GLU A 269 1.82 -15.23 3.29
N ILE A 270 1.08 -16.34 3.35
CA ILE A 270 1.29 -17.44 4.28
C ILE A 270 1.89 -18.61 3.50
N GLU A 271 3.06 -19.09 3.92
CA GLU A 271 3.76 -20.25 3.38
C GLU A 271 4.04 -21.28 4.50
N ASP A 272 3.71 -22.55 4.25
CA ASP A 272 3.76 -23.69 5.20
C ASP A 272 3.06 -23.49 6.57
N GLY A 273 2.23 -22.44 6.69
CA GLY A 273 1.49 -22.05 7.90
C GLY A 273 2.11 -20.90 8.70
N LYS A 274 3.04 -20.14 8.10
CA LYS A 274 3.64 -18.92 8.66
C LYS A 274 3.64 -17.79 7.64
N GLY A 275 3.65 -16.54 8.10
CA GLY A 275 3.90 -15.37 7.27
C GLY A 275 4.43 -14.20 8.09
N GLU A 276 4.81 -13.13 7.40
CA GLU A 276 5.38 -11.94 8.03
C GLU A 276 4.87 -10.66 7.36
N LEU A 277 4.43 -9.69 8.17
CA LEU A 277 4.17 -8.33 7.74
C LEU A 277 5.39 -7.47 8.04
N ILE A 278 5.92 -6.81 7.01
CA ILE A 278 6.88 -5.71 7.12
C ILE A 278 6.21 -4.46 6.54
N LEU A 279 5.95 -3.46 7.39
CA LEU A 279 5.40 -2.16 6.97
C LEU A 279 6.20 -1.03 7.64
N GLY A 280 7.21 -0.53 6.91
CA GLY A 280 8.17 0.42 7.46
C GLY A 280 8.91 -0.21 8.66
N ALA A 281 8.71 0.35 9.85
CA ALA A 281 9.25 -0.19 11.09
C ALA A 281 8.33 -1.18 11.83
N TYR A 282 7.08 -1.36 11.39
CA TYR A 282 6.22 -2.42 11.91
C TYR A 282 6.65 -3.77 11.35
N ARG A 283 6.96 -4.71 12.25
CA ARG A 283 7.28 -6.09 11.91
C ARG A 283 6.43 -7.04 12.75
N ILE A 284 5.64 -7.89 12.11
CA ILE A 284 4.73 -8.85 12.76
C ILE A 284 4.92 -10.23 12.13
N GLU A 285 5.19 -11.23 12.95
CA GLU A 285 5.06 -12.64 12.55
C GLU A 285 3.65 -13.14 12.81
N ILE A 286 3.13 -13.97 11.90
CA ILE A 286 1.84 -14.65 12.03
C ILE A 286 1.98 -16.14 11.73
N SER A 287 1.35 -16.99 12.52
CA SER A 287 1.30 -18.45 12.32
C SER A 287 -0.04 -19.04 12.76
N ASP A 288 -0.25 -20.33 12.47
CA ASP A 288 -1.36 -21.13 13.02
C ASP A 288 -2.78 -20.63 12.70
N VAL A 289 -2.91 -19.77 11.69
CA VAL A 289 -4.17 -19.19 11.17
C VAL A 289 -5.19 -20.31 10.90
N THR A 290 -6.37 -20.24 11.50
CA THR A 290 -7.44 -21.22 11.31
C THR A 290 -8.47 -20.76 10.28
N ILE A 291 -9.26 -21.70 9.76
CA ILE A 291 -10.41 -21.41 8.87
C ILE A 291 -11.41 -20.42 9.52
N ASP A 292 -11.66 -20.55 10.82
CA ASP A 292 -12.62 -19.73 11.57
C ASP A 292 -12.11 -18.31 11.84
N GLY A 293 -10.83 -18.02 11.54
CA GLY A 293 -10.24 -16.69 11.59
C GLY A 293 -9.11 -16.46 12.60
N PRO A 294 -9.11 -17.04 13.81
CA PRO A 294 -8.03 -16.86 14.77
C PRO A 294 -6.63 -17.20 14.25
N ALA A 295 -5.61 -16.50 14.76
CA ALA A 295 -4.22 -16.73 14.42
C ALA A 295 -3.29 -16.50 15.62
N THR A 296 -2.12 -17.12 15.62
CA THR A 296 -1.02 -16.75 16.52
C THR A 296 -0.27 -15.57 15.92
N VAL A 297 -0.16 -14.47 16.66
CA VAL A 297 0.52 -13.23 16.22
C VAL A 297 1.58 -12.81 17.22
N ARG A 298 2.76 -12.42 16.72
CA ARG A 298 3.90 -11.92 17.50
C ARG A 298 4.35 -10.57 16.95
N LEU A 299 4.25 -9.51 17.74
CA LEU A 299 4.74 -8.18 17.36
C LEU A 299 6.25 -8.12 17.62
N ILE A 300 7.04 -7.96 16.57
CA ILE A 300 8.50 -7.92 16.64
C ILE A 300 8.99 -6.49 16.88
N SER A 301 8.41 -5.53 16.16
CA SER A 301 8.68 -4.10 16.32
C SER A 301 7.50 -3.23 15.88
N GLY A 302 7.43 -2.02 16.43
CA GLY A 302 6.70 -0.89 15.85
C GLY A 302 7.65 0.25 15.47
N MET A 303 7.12 1.44 15.21
CA MET A 303 7.94 2.61 14.93
C MET A 303 8.75 3.03 16.17
N ALA A 304 10.00 3.46 15.97
CA ALA A 304 10.81 4.06 17.03
C ALA A 304 10.29 5.46 17.43
N PRO A 305 10.55 5.93 18.67
CA PRO A 305 10.21 7.30 19.07
C PRO A 305 10.98 8.36 18.26
N GLY A 306 10.35 9.51 17.99
CA GLY A 306 10.94 10.60 17.20
C GLY A 306 10.29 10.81 15.83
N GLU A 307 10.89 11.65 14.97
CA GLU A 307 10.39 11.92 13.62
C GLU A 307 10.61 10.72 12.70
N THR A 308 9.56 10.31 11.99
CA THR A 308 9.59 9.21 11.02
C THR A 308 8.45 9.31 9.99
N MET A 309 8.32 8.29 9.16
CA MET A 309 7.28 8.08 8.15
C MET A 309 6.70 6.66 8.33
N LEU A 310 5.41 6.48 8.04
CA LEU A 310 4.75 5.17 8.13
C LEU A 310 5.31 4.20 7.08
N SER A 311 5.49 4.70 5.86
CA SER A 311 6.01 3.97 4.71
C SER A 311 7.19 4.75 4.13
N PRO A 312 8.40 4.67 4.74
CA PRO A 312 9.56 5.41 4.28
C PRO A 312 9.91 5.06 2.81
N PRO A 313 10.57 5.97 2.07
CA PRO A 313 10.99 5.70 0.71
C PRO A 313 11.94 4.50 0.66
N LEU A 314 11.74 3.60 -0.30
CA LEU A 314 12.59 2.41 -0.45
C LEU A 314 13.96 2.83 -0.98
N GLY A 315 15.00 2.62 -0.17
CA GLY A 315 16.38 2.76 -0.60
C GLY A 315 16.85 1.57 -1.42
N LYS A 316 17.97 1.75 -2.13
CA LYS A 316 18.67 0.66 -2.83
C LYS A 316 19.01 -0.52 -1.91
N GLU A 317 19.39 -0.20 -0.67
CA GLU A 317 19.77 -1.18 0.35
C GLU A 317 18.57 -1.98 0.87
N ASP A 318 17.41 -1.34 1.03
CA ASP A 318 16.15 -2.04 1.39
C ASP A 318 15.74 -3.03 0.32
N VAL A 319 15.79 -2.64 -0.95
CA VAL A 319 15.47 -3.53 -2.08
C VAL A 319 16.42 -4.73 -2.12
N VAL A 320 17.72 -4.52 -1.87
CA VAL A 320 18.70 -5.61 -1.79
C VAL A 320 18.39 -6.52 -0.60
N ARG A 321 18.13 -5.97 0.60
CA ARG A 321 17.75 -6.74 1.79
C ARG A 321 16.52 -7.61 1.55
N MET A 322 15.44 -7.03 1.02
CA MET A 322 14.19 -7.75 0.70
C MET A 322 14.40 -8.85 -0.35
N LEU A 323 15.30 -8.64 -1.33
CA LEU A 323 15.65 -9.67 -2.32
C LEU A 323 16.55 -10.77 -1.73
N ARG A 324 17.39 -10.47 -0.73
CA ARG A 324 18.17 -11.47 0.00
C ARG A 324 17.27 -12.35 0.87
N GLU A 325 16.40 -11.71 1.65
CA GLU A 325 15.39 -12.36 2.51
C GLU A 325 14.50 -13.29 1.67
N ARG A 326 13.93 -12.81 0.55
CA ARG A 326 13.08 -13.62 -0.33
C ARG A 326 13.83 -14.70 -1.14
N LEU A 327 15.16 -14.67 -1.16
CA LEU A 327 16.02 -15.75 -1.68
C LEU A 327 16.49 -16.72 -0.57
N GLY A 328 15.92 -16.63 0.64
CA GLY A 328 16.18 -17.53 1.75
C GLY A 328 17.46 -17.22 2.53
N ALA A 329 18.02 -16.02 2.40
CA ALA A 329 19.17 -15.59 3.17
C ALA A 329 18.75 -14.81 4.43
N THR A 330 19.01 -15.42 5.58
CA THR A 330 19.11 -14.71 6.86
C THR A 330 20.55 -14.23 7.03
N ASP A 331 20.74 -12.91 7.06
CA ASP A 331 21.99 -12.27 7.49
C ASP A 331 22.11 -12.20 9.02
#